data_AF-D8F2Q0-F1
#
_entry.id   AF-D8F2Q0-F1
#
_cell.length_a   1.000
_cell.length_b   1.000
_cell.length_c   1.000
_cell.angle_alpha   90.00
_cell.angle_beta   90.00
_cell.angle_gamma   90.00
#
_symmetry.space_group_name_H-M   'P 1'
#
loop_
_entity.id
_entity.type
_entity.pdbx_description
1 polymer ?
#
loop_
_entity_poly.entity_id
_entity_poly.type
_entity_poly.pdbx_seq_one_letter_code
_entity_poly.pdbx_strand_id
1 'polypeptide(L)'
;MGRIFIRAVPLSGMITVCGFITEAYGVRSSFAQPSDGPELVLALKFLLMLALAIGVESIARRVTNNRKVVISVLVIGLLAITFGLRQVGPLIVVCLMVLALIAIVAVISRLKSPLQNSQGQGYGQPFNNVITPFGVQTPLRSARSAGQNLYDHFTAVLYHGTPKLENARNIINGGGTFVIGPGNTNGTGLYLADFHIAQGYAGNKGAVLKVKVQAPWEQIADHNDVTKSQSYRTWVNSNGNGDSGENLKNYTLYVLRKRFLRVNDSIYVALGHRTKNDERVIFEGLTVLEVLGPNGDSLDLY
;
A
#
# COMPACT_ATOMS: atom_id res chain seq x y z
N MET A 1 4.08 -26.93 -30.61
CA MET A 1 2.85 -26.27 -31.09
C MET A 1 1.82 -26.30 -29.97
N GLY A 2 1.54 -25.17 -29.32
CA GLY A 2 0.51 -25.06 -28.30
C GLY A 2 -0.11 -23.66 -28.37
N ARG A 3 -1.38 -23.57 -28.76
CA ARG A 3 -2.12 -22.32 -28.90
C ARG A 3 -2.59 -21.85 -27.52
N ILE A 4 -2.29 -20.59 -27.18
CA ILE A 4 -2.75 -19.92 -25.95
C ILE A 4 -4.10 -19.28 -26.22
N PHE A 5 -5.09 -19.60 -25.38
CA PHE A 5 -6.40 -18.94 -25.35
C PHE A 5 -6.31 -17.63 -24.58
N ILE A 6 -6.60 -16.51 -25.24
CA ILE A 6 -6.88 -15.23 -24.58
C ILE A 6 -8.35 -15.25 -24.18
N ARG A 7 -8.65 -15.25 -22.88
CA ARG A 7 -10.01 -15.01 -22.39
C ARG A 7 -10.32 -13.52 -22.55
N ALA A 8 -11.25 -13.21 -23.46
CA ALA A 8 -11.86 -11.90 -23.57
C ALA A 8 -12.60 -11.57 -22.26
N VAL A 9 -12.40 -10.35 -21.75
CA VAL A 9 -13.25 -9.75 -20.72
C VAL A 9 -14.61 -9.50 -21.35
N PRO A 10 -15.73 -9.94 -20.74
CA PRO A 10 -17.03 -9.83 -21.39
C PRO A 10 -17.49 -8.36 -21.38
N LEU A 11 -17.69 -7.81 -22.58
CA LEU A 11 -18.35 -6.52 -22.84
C LEU A 11 -19.77 -6.42 -22.25
N SER A 12 -20.32 -7.52 -21.72
CA SER A 12 -21.71 -7.60 -21.24
C SER A 12 -21.99 -6.69 -20.05
N GLY A 13 -21.02 -6.43 -19.17
CA GLY A 13 -21.22 -5.56 -18.00
C GLY A 13 -21.40 -4.08 -18.34
N MET A 14 -20.68 -3.58 -19.36
CA MET A 14 -20.80 -2.19 -19.82
C MET A 14 -22.01 -1.98 -20.74
N ILE A 15 -22.36 -2.99 -21.55
CA ILE A 15 -23.57 -2.96 -22.37
C ILE A 15 -24.82 -3.02 -21.50
N THR A 16 -24.79 -3.68 -20.33
CA THR A 16 -25.97 -3.75 -19.45
C THR A 16 -26.31 -2.38 -18.85
N VAL A 17 -25.32 -1.60 -18.39
CA VAL A 17 -25.59 -0.27 -17.81
C VAL A 17 -25.96 0.76 -18.88
N CYS A 18 -25.32 0.76 -20.05
CA CYS A 18 -25.72 1.63 -21.17
C CYS A 18 -27.04 1.17 -21.83
N GLY A 19 -27.31 -0.13 -21.85
CA GLY A 19 -28.54 -0.74 -22.34
C GLY A 19 -29.74 -0.38 -21.46
N PHE A 20 -29.62 -0.48 -20.14
CA PHE A 20 -30.66 -0.04 -19.21
C PHE A 20 -30.97 1.46 -19.33
N ILE A 21 -29.97 2.30 -19.61
CA ILE A 21 -30.18 3.75 -19.81
C ILE A 21 -30.81 4.04 -21.18
N THR A 22 -30.42 3.33 -22.24
CA THR A 22 -30.96 3.53 -23.59
C THR A 22 -32.37 2.94 -23.73
N GLU A 23 -32.68 1.83 -23.06
CA GLU A 23 -34.00 1.20 -23.05
C GLU A 23 -34.97 1.98 -22.13
N ALA A 24 -34.49 2.56 -21.03
CA ALA A 24 -35.28 3.51 -20.22
C ALA A 24 -35.62 4.81 -20.97
N TYR A 25 -34.75 5.26 -21.90
CA TYR A 25 -35.01 6.43 -22.76
C TYR A 25 -35.78 6.07 -24.05
N GLY A 26 -35.59 4.87 -24.60
CA GLY A 26 -36.21 4.40 -25.84
C GLY A 26 -37.62 3.85 -25.67
N VAL A 27 -37.98 3.35 -24.48
CA VAL A 27 -39.32 2.78 -24.22
C VAL A 27 -40.31 3.83 -23.65
N ARG A 28 -39.86 5.03 -23.27
CA ARG A 28 -40.72 6.04 -22.62
C ARG A 28 -40.96 7.34 -23.38
N SER A 29 -40.48 7.51 -24.61
CA SER A 29 -40.97 8.58 -25.48
C SER A 29 -42.41 8.36 -25.98
N SER A 30 -43.03 7.22 -25.64
CA SER A 30 -44.38 6.83 -26.09
C SER A 30 -45.46 6.81 -25.00
N PHE A 31 -45.13 7.11 -23.73
CA PHE A 31 -46.08 6.97 -22.61
C PHE A 31 -46.13 8.14 -21.61
N ALA A 32 -45.48 9.27 -21.88
CA ALA A 32 -45.80 10.50 -21.15
C ALA A 32 -47.04 11.11 -21.79
N GLN A 33 -48.23 10.85 -21.22
CA GLN A 33 -49.40 11.66 -21.56
C GLN A 33 -49.17 13.09 -21.04
N PRO A 34 -49.66 14.13 -21.74
CA PRO A 34 -49.45 15.53 -21.39
C PRO A 34 -50.04 15.97 -20.03
N SER A 35 -50.61 15.05 -19.25
CA SER A 35 -51.15 15.26 -17.90
C SER A 35 -50.20 14.85 -16.77
N ASP A 36 -49.06 14.21 -17.05
CA ASP A 36 -48.10 13.86 -16.01
C ASP A 36 -47.41 15.13 -15.51
N GLY A 37 -47.89 15.63 -14.36
CA GLY A 37 -47.55 16.94 -13.83
C GLY A 37 -46.03 17.18 -13.65
N PRO A 38 -45.63 18.45 -13.47
CA PRO A 38 -44.23 18.87 -13.34
C PRO A 38 -43.45 18.14 -12.23
N GLU A 39 -44.14 17.52 -11.27
CA GLU A 39 -43.56 16.73 -10.19
C GLU A 39 -42.94 15.41 -10.67
N LEU A 40 -43.52 14.73 -11.66
CA LEU A 40 -42.97 13.46 -12.17
C LEU A 40 -41.64 13.69 -12.90
N VAL A 41 -41.57 14.77 -13.69
CA VAL A 41 -40.35 15.18 -14.39
C VAL A 41 -39.25 15.58 -13.40
N LEU A 42 -39.61 16.22 -12.29
CA LEU A 42 -38.67 16.59 -11.24
C LEU A 42 -38.13 15.35 -10.49
N ALA A 43 -39.00 14.39 -10.16
CA ALA A 43 -38.63 13.13 -9.51
C ALA A 43 -37.71 12.28 -10.40
N LEU A 44 -37.97 12.22 -11.71
CA LEU A 44 -37.13 11.48 -12.66
C LEU A 44 -35.73 12.11 -12.80
N LYS A 45 -35.67 13.45 -12.84
CA LYS A 45 -34.39 14.19 -12.86
C LYS A 45 -33.60 13.95 -11.58
N PHE A 46 -34.27 13.92 -10.42
CA PHE A 46 -33.62 13.64 -9.14
C PHE A 46 -33.03 12.23 -9.09
N LEU A 47 -33.77 11.21 -9.55
CA LEU A 47 -33.30 9.82 -9.60
C LEU A 47 -32.11 9.64 -10.56
N LEU A 48 -32.15 10.26 -11.74
CA LEU A 48 -31.04 10.22 -12.69
C LEU A 48 -29.77 10.86 -12.11
N MET A 49 -29.90 11.98 -11.40
CA MET A 49 -28.77 12.64 -10.75
C MET A 49 -28.20 11.80 -9.60
N LEU A 50 -29.03 11.13 -8.82
CA LEU A 50 -28.59 10.23 -7.75
C LEU A 50 -27.77 9.06 -8.33
N ALA A 51 -28.23 8.47 -9.44
CA ALA A 51 -27.51 7.39 -10.11
C ALA A 51 -26.13 7.85 -10.64
N LEU A 52 -26.05 9.06 -11.21
CA LEU A 52 -24.79 9.64 -11.68
C LEU A 52 -23.81 9.92 -10.52
N ALA A 53 -24.30 10.45 -9.39
CA ALA A 53 -23.47 10.72 -8.22
C ALA A 53 -22.83 9.44 -7.66
N ILE A 54 -23.62 8.35 -7.57
CA ILE A 54 -23.12 7.03 -7.12
C ILE A 54 -22.09 6.48 -8.11
N GLY A 55 -22.32 6.63 -9.41
CA GLY A 55 -21.39 6.20 -10.46
C GLY A 55 -20.04 6.94 -10.39
N VAL A 56 -20.07 8.26 -10.23
CA VAL A 56 -18.87 9.10 -10.11
C VAL A 56 -18.07 8.75 -8.85
N GLU A 57 -18.74 8.48 -7.73
CA GLU A 57 -18.08 8.07 -6.50
C GLU A 57 -17.34 6.74 -6.65
N SER A 58 -17.95 5.75 -7.29
CA SER A 58 -17.35 4.43 -7.56
C SER A 58 -16.09 4.56 -8.43
N ILE A 59 -16.12 5.44 -9.43
CA ILE A 59 -14.97 5.72 -10.31
C ILE A 59 -13.88 6.47 -9.55
N ALA A 60 -14.23 7.51 -8.78
CA ALA A 60 -13.26 8.31 -8.03
C ALA A 60 -12.52 7.49 -6.97
N ARG A 61 -13.22 6.58 -6.27
CA ARG A 61 -12.62 5.62 -5.33
C ARG A 61 -11.63 4.67 -6.02
N ARG A 62 -11.96 4.19 -7.22
CA ARG A 62 -11.08 3.30 -8.01
C ARG A 62 -9.82 3.98 -8.54
N VAL A 63 -9.91 5.27 -8.88
CA VAL A 63 -8.82 5.98 -9.57
C VAL A 63 -7.82 6.62 -8.61
N THR A 64 -8.27 7.14 -7.45
CA THR A 64 -7.41 8.05 -6.66
C THR A 64 -6.96 7.50 -5.32
N ASN A 65 -7.63 6.47 -4.78
CA ASN A 65 -7.43 5.92 -3.42
C ASN A 65 -7.31 6.98 -2.30
N ASN A 66 -7.68 8.24 -2.59
CA ASN A 66 -7.46 9.40 -1.73
C ASN A 66 -8.82 10.01 -1.39
N ARG A 67 -9.24 9.75 -0.16
CA ARG A 67 -10.54 10.16 0.39
C ARG A 67 -10.78 11.67 0.28
N LYS A 68 -9.73 12.51 0.31
CA LYS A 68 -9.86 13.97 0.20
C LYS A 68 -10.30 14.41 -1.20
N VAL A 69 -9.81 13.77 -2.26
CA VAL A 69 -10.16 14.10 -3.65
C VAL A 69 -11.61 13.72 -3.96
N VAL A 70 -12.05 12.56 -3.47
CA VAL A 70 -13.45 12.09 -3.60
C VAL A 70 -14.42 13.08 -2.96
N ILE A 71 -14.11 13.59 -1.77
CA ILE A 71 -14.95 14.55 -1.05
C ILE A 71 -15.01 15.89 -1.80
N SER A 72 -13.89 16.40 -2.32
CA SER A 72 -13.88 17.65 -3.08
C SER A 72 -14.72 17.58 -4.36
N VAL A 73 -14.67 16.46 -5.09
CA VAL A 73 -15.49 16.24 -6.31
C VAL A 73 -16.98 16.18 -5.96
N LEU A 74 -17.35 15.50 -4.87
CA LEU A 74 -18.73 15.45 -4.39
C LEU A 74 -19.27 16.83 -3.98
N VAL A 75 -18.48 17.62 -3.25
CA VAL A 75 -18.88 18.97 -2.82
C VAL A 75 -19.08 19.91 -4.01
N ILE A 76 -18.16 19.90 -4.98
CA ILE A 76 -18.29 20.72 -6.20
C ILE A 76 -19.52 20.29 -7.02
N GLY A 77 -19.76 18.98 -7.15
CA GLY A 77 -20.95 18.46 -7.80
C GLY A 77 -22.24 18.88 -7.10
N LEU A 78 -22.29 18.81 -5.76
CA LEU A 78 -23.45 19.23 -4.98
C LEU A 78 -23.70 20.74 -5.10
N LEU A 79 -22.64 21.56 -5.05
CA LEU A 79 -22.73 23.02 -5.22
C LEU A 79 -23.23 23.41 -6.61
N ALA A 80 -22.78 22.73 -7.67
CA ALA A 80 -23.28 22.95 -9.03
C ALA A 80 -24.77 22.60 -9.18
N ILE A 81 -25.26 21.63 -8.40
CA ILE A 81 -26.67 21.22 -8.38
C ILE A 81 -27.51 22.22 -7.56
N THR A 82 -27.04 22.64 -6.39
CA THR A 82 -27.80 23.54 -5.49
C THR A 82 -27.83 24.99 -5.98
N PHE A 83 -26.80 25.47 -6.69
CA PHE A 83 -26.78 26.83 -7.25
C PHE A 83 -27.57 27.00 -8.57
N GLY A 84 -28.23 25.94 -9.04
CA GLY A 84 -29.34 26.07 -9.97
C GLY A 84 -28.96 26.18 -11.45
N LEU A 85 -29.14 25.06 -12.16
CA LEU A 85 -29.28 24.95 -13.62
C LEU A 85 -30.45 25.80 -14.22
N ARG A 86 -31.05 26.71 -13.45
CA ARG A 86 -32.19 27.53 -13.89
C ARG A 86 -31.80 28.89 -14.46
N GLN A 87 -30.58 29.39 -14.23
CA GLN A 87 -30.13 30.69 -14.79
C GLN A 87 -28.70 30.72 -15.33
N VAL A 88 -27.88 29.72 -15.05
CA VAL A 88 -26.58 29.58 -15.69
C VAL A 88 -26.77 29.00 -17.09
N GLY A 89 -26.69 29.86 -18.10
CA GLY A 89 -26.78 29.46 -19.50
C GLY A 89 -25.81 28.31 -19.83
N PRO A 90 -26.10 27.50 -20.85
CA PRO A 90 -25.34 26.29 -21.19
C PRO A 90 -23.83 26.55 -21.34
N LEU A 91 -23.45 27.78 -21.69
CA LEU A 91 -22.08 28.23 -21.80
C LEU A 91 -21.28 28.14 -20.48
N ILE A 92 -21.91 28.45 -19.34
CA ILE A 92 -21.25 28.45 -18.03
C ILE A 92 -21.00 27.02 -17.55
N VAL A 93 -21.94 26.11 -17.83
CA VAL A 93 -21.77 24.66 -17.55
C VAL A 93 -20.62 24.09 -18.36
N VAL A 94 -20.53 24.44 -19.65
CA VAL A 94 -19.41 24.03 -20.52
C VAL A 94 -18.08 24.57 -19.99
N CYS A 95 -18.01 25.85 -19.59
CA CYS A 95 -16.81 26.42 -18.99
C CYS A 95 -16.37 25.69 -17.71
N LEU A 96 -17.31 25.36 -16.82
CA LEU A 96 -17.00 24.62 -15.58
C LEU A 96 -16.50 23.20 -15.87
N MET A 97 -17.08 22.51 -16.87
CA MET A 97 -16.60 21.18 -17.27
C MET A 97 -15.19 21.24 -17.87
N VAL A 98 -14.88 22.25 -18.68
CA VAL A 98 -13.55 22.44 -19.26
C VAL A 98 -12.52 22.72 -18.14
N LEU A 99 -12.85 23.57 -17.17
CA LEU A 99 -11.97 23.86 -16.03
C LEU A 99 -11.73 22.63 -15.16
N ALA A 100 -12.76 21.81 -14.91
CA ALA A 100 -12.62 20.56 -14.19
C ALA A 100 -11.71 19.56 -14.94
N LEU A 101 -11.84 19.48 -16.27
CA LEU A 101 -10.99 18.63 -17.10
C LEU A 101 -9.51 19.10 -17.05
N ILE A 102 -9.26 20.40 -17.15
CA ILE A 102 -7.91 20.98 -17.03
C ILE A 102 -7.30 20.65 -15.66
N ALA A 103 -8.06 20.78 -14.57
CA ALA A 103 -7.59 20.45 -13.23
C ALA A 103 -7.24 18.96 -13.10
N ILE A 104 -8.05 18.06 -13.65
CA ILE A 104 -7.78 16.61 -13.67
C ILE A 104 -6.49 16.32 -14.46
N VAL A 105 -6.33 16.90 -15.65
CA VAL A 105 -5.13 16.72 -16.47
C VAL A 105 -3.88 17.25 -15.76
N ALA A 106 -3.97 18.39 -15.07
CA ALA A 106 -2.86 18.94 -14.29
C ALA A 106 -2.45 18.03 -13.12
N VAL A 107 -3.41 17.43 -12.40
CA VAL A 107 -3.14 16.46 -11.34
C VAL A 107 -2.49 15.20 -11.91
N ILE A 108 -3.02 14.65 -13.00
CA ILE A 108 -2.44 13.48 -13.67
C ILE A 108 -1.03 13.76 -14.16
N SER A 109 -0.78 14.96 -14.69
CA SER A 109 0.56 15.37 -15.16
C SER A 109 1.56 15.46 -14.01
N ARG A 110 1.13 15.98 -12.84
CA ARG A 110 1.96 15.99 -11.62
C ARG A 110 2.22 14.59 -11.05
N LEU A 111 1.28 13.67 -11.20
CA LEU A 111 1.45 12.27 -10.81
C LEU A 111 2.30 11.47 -11.80
N LYS A 112 2.37 11.92 -13.07
CA LYS A 112 3.18 11.31 -14.12
C LYS A 112 4.59 11.88 -14.24
N SER A 113 4.91 12.99 -13.58
CA SER A 113 6.29 13.48 -13.51
C SER A 113 7.18 12.38 -12.92
N PRO A 114 8.04 11.73 -13.71
CA PRO A 114 9.07 10.89 -13.13
C PRO A 114 9.94 11.79 -12.28
N LEU A 115 10.35 11.30 -11.11
CA LEU A 115 11.49 11.83 -10.37
C LEU A 115 12.71 11.84 -11.32
N GLN A 116 12.86 12.90 -12.11
CA GLN A 116 14.05 13.21 -12.86
C GLN A 116 14.60 14.54 -12.32
N ASN A 117 15.81 14.42 -11.80
CA ASN A 117 16.80 15.47 -11.56
C ASN A 117 16.57 16.37 -10.35
N SER A 118 16.99 15.85 -9.20
CA SER A 118 17.82 16.62 -8.26
C SER A 118 19.25 16.12 -8.37
N GLN A 119 19.93 16.49 -9.46
CA GLN A 119 21.39 16.57 -9.48
C GLN A 119 21.77 17.93 -8.88
N GLY A 120 22.58 17.93 -7.83
CA GLY A 120 23.23 19.14 -7.35
C GLY A 120 23.68 19.11 -5.90
N GLN A 121 24.97 18.79 -5.73
CA GLN A 121 25.84 19.19 -4.60
C GLN A 121 25.60 18.45 -3.27
N GLY A 122 26.50 17.67 -2.69
CA GLY A 122 27.93 17.51 -2.93
C GLY A 122 28.59 17.36 -1.55
N TYR A 123 28.90 16.13 -1.14
CA TYR A 123 29.93 15.85 -0.15
C TYR A 123 30.58 14.50 -0.45
N GLY A 124 31.83 14.59 -0.92
CA GLY A 124 32.94 13.65 -0.70
C GLY A 124 32.68 12.15 -0.80
N GLN A 125 32.91 11.61 -1.99
CA GLN A 125 33.68 10.36 -2.14
C GLN A 125 35.17 10.68 -1.85
N PRO A 126 35.97 9.74 -1.30
CA PRO A 126 36.31 8.54 -2.05
C PRO A 126 36.40 7.26 -1.21
N PHE A 127 35.71 6.21 -1.65
CA PHE A 127 36.34 4.89 -1.65
C PHE A 127 36.41 4.38 -3.08
N ASN A 128 37.63 4.44 -3.60
CA ASN A 128 38.07 3.86 -4.85
C ASN A 128 37.64 2.40 -4.96
N ASN A 129 37.22 2.05 -6.16
CA ASN A 129 37.12 0.68 -6.64
C ASN A 129 38.44 -0.05 -6.39
N VAL A 130 38.48 -0.91 -5.38
CA VAL A 130 39.47 -1.98 -5.30
C VAL A 130 39.00 -3.08 -6.24
N ILE A 131 39.60 -3.10 -7.43
CA ILE A 131 39.64 -4.29 -8.28
C ILE A 131 40.54 -5.29 -7.56
N THR A 132 39.96 -6.35 -6.98
CA THR A 132 40.75 -7.52 -6.53
C THR A 132 40.96 -8.49 -7.70
N PRO A 133 42.08 -9.25 -7.73
CA PRO A 133 42.42 -10.13 -8.85
C PRO A 133 41.68 -11.48 -8.86
N PHE A 134 40.68 -11.68 -8.00
CA PHE A 134 39.93 -12.92 -7.92
C PHE A 134 38.47 -12.68 -8.27
N GLY A 135 38.19 -12.78 -9.58
CA GLY A 135 36.85 -12.78 -10.12
C GLY A 135 36.03 -13.93 -9.55
N VAL A 136 35.16 -13.59 -8.61
CA VAL A 136 33.89 -14.31 -8.42
C VAL A 136 32.80 -13.28 -8.63
N GLN A 137 32.47 -13.04 -9.90
CA GLN A 137 31.11 -12.64 -10.23
C GLN A 137 30.22 -13.84 -9.88
N THR A 138 29.68 -13.88 -8.66
CA THR A 138 28.49 -14.69 -8.46
C THR A 138 27.42 -14.11 -9.37
N PRO A 139 26.80 -14.89 -10.27
CA PRO A 139 25.61 -14.42 -10.94
C PRO A 139 24.58 -14.17 -9.83
N LEU A 140 24.29 -12.90 -9.56
CA LEU A 140 22.97 -12.54 -9.06
C LEU A 140 22.01 -13.19 -10.04
N ARG A 141 21.27 -14.19 -9.55
CA ARG A 141 20.31 -14.97 -10.33
C ARG A 141 19.12 -14.07 -10.65
N SER A 142 19.33 -13.11 -11.54
CA SER A 142 18.32 -12.22 -12.12
C SER A 142 18.10 -12.67 -13.56
N ALA A 143 17.28 -13.71 -13.74
CA ALA A 143 16.57 -13.99 -14.98
C ALA A 143 15.60 -15.18 -14.77
N ARG A 144 14.62 -15.03 -13.87
CA ARG A 144 13.32 -15.65 -14.12
C ARG A 144 12.60 -14.71 -15.09
N SER A 145 12.75 -15.06 -16.37
CA SER A 145 11.86 -14.77 -17.49
C SER A 145 10.78 -13.71 -17.26
N ALA A 146 10.91 -12.61 -18.00
CA ALA A 146 9.87 -11.62 -18.25
C ALA A 146 8.60 -12.29 -18.79
N GLY A 147 7.70 -12.62 -17.86
CA GLY A 147 6.38 -13.16 -18.10
C GLY A 147 5.49 -12.79 -16.93
N GLN A 148 4.96 -11.57 -16.97
CA GLN A 148 3.87 -11.03 -16.12
C GLN A 148 3.72 -11.68 -14.72
N ASN A 149 4.57 -11.29 -13.77
CA ASN A 149 4.37 -11.63 -12.36
C ASN A 149 3.36 -10.68 -11.72
N LEU A 150 2.11 -11.13 -11.59
CA LEU A 150 1.19 -10.62 -10.57
C LEU A 150 1.63 -11.00 -9.13
N TYR A 151 2.83 -11.57 -8.97
CA TYR A 151 3.42 -12.11 -7.75
C TYR A 151 4.73 -11.44 -7.33
N ASP A 152 5.02 -10.21 -7.79
CA ASP A 152 6.26 -9.50 -7.43
C ASP A 152 6.37 -9.15 -5.94
N HIS A 153 5.26 -9.24 -5.21
CA HIS A 153 5.19 -8.89 -3.80
C HIS A 153 4.87 -10.11 -2.93
N PHE A 154 5.64 -10.26 -1.86
CA PHE A 154 5.26 -11.01 -0.69
C PHE A 154 4.15 -10.27 0.05
N THR A 155 3.07 -10.98 0.37
CA THR A 155 2.02 -10.49 1.27
C THR A 155 1.68 -11.57 2.29
N ALA A 156 1.73 -11.21 3.57
CA ALA A 156 1.38 -12.11 4.67
C ALA A 156 0.68 -11.34 5.79
N VAL A 157 -0.09 -12.06 6.60
CA VAL A 157 -0.58 -11.57 7.89
C VAL A 157 0.20 -12.31 8.97
N LEU A 158 0.99 -11.57 9.74
CA LEU A 158 1.80 -12.05 10.85
C LEU A 158 1.43 -11.28 12.12
N TYR A 159 2.04 -11.64 13.24
CA TYR A 159 1.66 -11.17 14.56
C TYR A 159 2.88 -10.67 15.34
N HIS A 160 2.71 -9.60 16.10
CA HIS A 160 3.71 -9.09 17.04
C HIS A 160 3.15 -9.09 18.46
N GLY A 161 3.74 -9.88 19.36
CA GLY A 161 3.39 -9.89 20.77
C GLY A 161 4.08 -8.80 21.55
N THR A 162 3.35 -8.11 22.42
CA THR A 162 3.91 -7.12 23.34
C THR A 162 3.42 -7.36 24.77
N PRO A 163 4.31 -7.35 25.79
CA PRO A 163 3.95 -7.78 27.15
C PRO A 163 3.06 -6.80 27.92
N LYS A 164 2.80 -5.60 27.37
CA LYS A 164 1.97 -4.57 27.98
C LYS A 164 0.95 -4.07 26.98
N LEU A 165 -0.32 -4.08 27.37
CA LEU A 165 -1.41 -3.53 26.55
C LEU A 165 -1.16 -2.09 26.11
N GLU A 166 -0.55 -1.28 26.99
CA GLU A 166 -0.20 0.11 26.72
C GLU A 166 0.77 0.26 25.54
N ASN A 167 1.64 -0.72 25.29
CA ASN A 167 2.52 -0.69 24.12
C ASN A 167 1.71 -0.81 22.83
N ALA A 168 0.72 -1.71 22.79
CA ALA A 168 -0.16 -1.87 21.63
C ALA A 168 -1.00 -0.60 21.38
N ARG A 169 -1.56 -0.01 22.46
CA ARG A 169 -2.25 1.29 22.39
C ARG A 169 -1.35 2.38 21.80
N ASN A 170 -0.12 2.50 22.32
CA ASN A 170 0.85 3.47 21.83
C ASN A 170 1.25 3.25 20.37
N ILE A 171 1.32 2.00 19.90
CA ILE A 171 1.62 1.67 18.51
C ILE A 171 0.49 2.12 17.59
N ILE A 172 -0.78 1.81 17.94
CA ILE A 172 -1.93 2.24 17.13
C ILE A 172 -2.06 3.77 17.13
N ASN A 173 -2.05 4.40 18.31
CA ASN A 173 -2.21 5.84 18.45
C ASN A 173 -1.05 6.61 17.80
N GLY A 174 0.14 6.02 17.75
CA GLY A 174 1.29 6.52 17.00
C GLY A 174 1.23 6.25 15.50
N GLY A 175 0.11 5.76 14.94
CA GLY A 175 -0.01 5.48 13.50
C GLY A 175 0.80 4.29 13.01
N GLY A 176 1.00 3.27 13.85
CA GLY A 176 1.81 2.09 13.52
C GLY A 176 3.31 2.30 13.72
N THR A 177 3.70 3.15 14.67
CA THR A 177 5.12 3.35 15.05
C THR A 177 5.59 2.38 16.12
N PHE A 178 6.84 1.95 16.03
CA PHE A 178 7.44 0.96 16.94
C PHE A 178 8.68 1.52 17.64
N VAL A 179 8.92 1.06 18.86
CA VAL A 179 10.18 1.21 19.59
C VAL A 179 10.96 -0.10 19.41
N ILE A 180 12.20 -0.02 18.93
CA ILE A 180 13.02 -1.20 18.61
C ILE A 180 14.03 -1.44 19.72
N GLY A 181 13.90 -2.60 20.35
CA GLY A 181 14.81 -3.07 21.38
C GLY A 181 16.17 -3.52 20.85
N PRO A 182 16.99 -4.15 21.72
CA PRO A 182 18.36 -4.54 21.39
C PRO A 182 18.50 -5.68 20.36
N GLY A 183 17.41 -6.35 19.95
CA GLY A 183 17.48 -7.49 19.04
C GLY A 183 18.00 -8.78 19.70
N ASN A 184 18.29 -9.78 18.88
CA ASN A 184 18.97 -11.02 19.28
C ASN A 184 19.82 -11.53 18.10
N THR A 185 20.35 -12.76 18.17
CA THR A 185 21.21 -13.36 17.13
C THR A 185 20.57 -13.39 15.74
N ASN A 186 19.24 -13.31 15.63
CA ASN A 186 18.48 -13.26 14.38
C ASN A 186 18.33 -11.83 13.82
N GLY A 187 18.92 -10.83 14.47
CA GLY A 187 18.94 -9.44 14.02
C GLY A 187 18.26 -8.46 14.98
N THR A 188 18.50 -7.18 14.71
CA THR A 188 17.83 -6.05 15.38
C THR A 188 16.65 -5.57 14.54
N GLY A 189 15.45 -5.48 15.12
CA GLY A 189 14.25 -5.10 14.39
C GLY A 189 12.95 -5.46 15.07
N LEU A 190 11.84 -5.32 14.33
CA LEU A 190 10.51 -5.74 14.75
C LEU A 190 10.27 -7.20 14.37
N TYR A 191 10.06 -8.04 15.37
CA TYR A 191 9.78 -9.46 15.19
C TYR A 191 8.30 -9.70 14.91
N LEU A 192 8.03 -10.47 13.85
CA LEU A 192 6.72 -10.88 13.39
C LEU A 192 6.70 -12.40 13.31
N ALA A 193 5.65 -13.03 13.82
CA ALA A 193 5.53 -14.47 13.82
C ALA A 193 4.10 -14.94 13.56
N ASP A 194 3.87 -16.26 13.57
CA ASP A 194 2.51 -16.78 13.74
C ASP A 194 1.90 -16.36 15.09
N PHE A 195 0.59 -16.52 15.22
CA PHE A 195 -0.15 -16.05 16.39
C PHE A 195 0.34 -16.74 17.67
N HIS A 196 0.63 -18.04 17.64
CA HIS A 196 1.00 -18.79 18.84
C HIS A 196 2.35 -18.35 19.41
N ILE A 197 3.34 -18.13 18.54
CA ILE A 197 4.63 -17.59 18.94
C ILE A 197 4.46 -16.16 19.48
N ALA A 198 3.74 -15.30 18.75
CA ALA A 198 3.51 -13.92 19.18
C ALA A 198 2.75 -13.84 20.52
N GLN A 199 1.75 -14.70 20.73
CA GLN A 199 1.02 -14.85 22.00
C GLN A 199 1.97 -15.15 23.16
N GLY A 200 2.97 -16.02 22.96
CA GLY A 200 3.99 -16.33 23.96
C GLY A 200 4.75 -15.07 24.44
N TYR A 201 5.03 -14.13 23.55
CA TYR A 201 5.67 -12.85 23.89
C TYR A 201 4.73 -11.81 24.51
N ALA A 202 3.44 -11.88 24.19
CA ALA A 202 2.43 -11.03 24.83
C ALA A 202 2.19 -11.43 26.29
N GLY A 203 2.22 -12.74 26.59
CA GLY A 203 1.86 -13.26 27.90
C GLY A 203 0.41 -12.91 28.30
N ASN A 204 0.05 -13.16 29.56
CA ASN A 204 -1.36 -13.11 29.99
C ASN A 204 -1.96 -11.70 30.11
N LYS A 205 -1.14 -10.65 30.10
CA LYS A 205 -1.55 -9.25 30.32
C LYS A 205 -1.18 -8.33 29.15
N GLY A 206 -0.52 -8.87 28.14
CA GLY A 206 -0.08 -8.13 26.97
C GLY A 206 -1.15 -8.08 25.90
N ALA A 207 -0.68 -7.81 24.68
CA ALA A 207 -1.51 -7.79 23.49
C ALA A 207 -0.73 -8.35 22.30
N VAL A 208 -1.46 -8.81 21.30
CA VAL A 208 -0.91 -9.29 20.04
C VAL A 208 -1.41 -8.37 18.93
N LEU A 209 -0.48 -7.72 18.23
CA LEU A 209 -0.79 -6.92 17.05
C LEU A 209 -0.89 -7.84 15.84
N LYS A 210 -1.99 -7.78 15.10
CA LYS A 210 -2.12 -8.40 13.79
C LYS A 210 -1.57 -7.44 12.74
N VAL A 211 -0.56 -7.87 11.99
CA VAL A 211 0.21 -7.01 11.09
C VAL A 211 0.19 -7.60 9.69
N LYS A 212 -0.27 -6.80 8.72
CA LYS A 212 -0.06 -7.09 7.31
C LYS A 212 1.36 -6.70 6.92
N VAL A 213 2.09 -7.64 6.35
CA VAL A 213 3.37 -7.42 5.67
C VAL A 213 3.10 -7.41 4.18
N GLN A 214 3.59 -6.38 3.49
CA GLN A 214 3.58 -6.26 2.04
C GLN A 214 4.91 -5.69 1.57
N ALA A 215 5.72 -6.51 0.92
CA ALA A 215 7.04 -6.12 0.44
C ALA A 215 7.35 -6.84 -0.88
N PRO A 216 8.13 -6.22 -1.78
CA PRO A 216 8.69 -6.95 -2.92
C PRO A 216 9.52 -8.15 -2.45
N TRP A 217 9.49 -9.28 -3.16
CA TRP A 217 10.25 -10.48 -2.76
C TRP A 217 11.74 -10.21 -2.67
N GLU A 218 12.27 -9.34 -3.53
CA GLU A 218 13.67 -8.92 -3.50
C GLU A 218 14.02 -8.05 -2.28
N GLN A 219 13.07 -7.65 -1.43
CA GLN A 219 13.34 -6.95 -0.17
C GLN A 219 13.43 -7.90 1.03
N ILE A 220 13.28 -9.21 0.81
CA ILE A 220 13.33 -10.25 1.84
C ILE A 220 14.59 -11.10 1.64
N ALA A 221 15.43 -11.19 2.66
CA ALA A 221 16.54 -12.13 2.73
C ALA A 221 16.14 -13.38 3.52
N ASP A 222 16.72 -14.53 3.18
CA ASP A 222 16.66 -15.73 4.02
C ASP A 222 17.83 -15.74 5.02
N HIS A 223 17.54 -15.96 6.30
CA HIS A 223 18.53 -15.96 7.36
C HIS A 223 19.64 -16.99 7.15
N ASN A 224 19.29 -18.21 6.77
CA ASN A 224 20.26 -19.28 6.60
C ASN A 224 21.15 -19.03 5.39
N ASP A 225 20.57 -18.53 4.29
CA ASP A 225 21.33 -18.17 3.10
C ASP A 225 22.34 -17.06 3.42
N VAL A 226 21.95 -16.06 4.21
CA VAL A 226 22.86 -14.98 4.62
C VAL A 226 23.95 -15.51 5.55
N THR A 227 23.57 -16.11 6.69
CA THR A 227 24.51 -16.47 7.76
C THR A 227 25.49 -17.57 7.37
N LYS A 228 25.10 -18.48 6.47
CA LYS A 228 25.99 -19.54 5.96
C LYS A 228 26.81 -19.10 4.75
N SER A 229 26.55 -17.94 4.16
CA SER A 229 27.30 -17.46 3.00
C SER A 229 28.76 -17.13 3.35
N GLN A 230 29.66 -17.34 2.39
CA GLN A 230 31.06 -16.92 2.55
C GLN A 230 31.15 -15.38 2.60
N SER A 231 30.37 -14.67 1.78
CA SER A 231 30.37 -13.21 1.71
C SER A 231 30.00 -12.56 3.05
N TYR A 232 29.01 -13.10 3.76
CA TYR A 232 28.68 -12.63 5.11
C TYR A 232 29.83 -12.88 6.09
N ARG A 233 30.37 -14.10 6.14
CA ARG A 233 31.47 -14.45 7.05
C ARG A 233 32.71 -13.58 6.82
N THR A 234 33.10 -13.38 5.56
CA THR A 234 34.20 -12.47 5.20
C THR A 234 33.90 -11.03 5.62
N TRP A 235 32.69 -10.54 5.39
CA TRP A 235 32.31 -9.19 5.81
C TRP A 235 32.35 -9.01 7.33
N VAL A 236 31.84 -9.98 8.10
CA VAL A 236 31.86 -9.96 9.57
C VAL A 236 33.30 -9.97 10.10
N ASN A 237 34.21 -10.73 9.49
CA ASN A 237 35.61 -10.73 9.90
C ASN A 237 36.29 -9.36 9.76
N SER A 238 35.83 -8.53 8.81
CA SER A 238 36.42 -7.20 8.57
C SER A 238 35.67 -6.05 9.24
N ASN A 239 34.35 -6.18 9.45
CA ASN A 239 33.48 -5.07 9.89
C ASN A 239 32.68 -5.38 11.16
N GLY A 240 32.76 -6.62 11.65
CA GLY A 240 31.93 -7.09 12.75
C GLY A 240 32.28 -6.42 14.08
N ASN A 241 31.27 -6.20 14.92
CA ASN A 241 31.42 -5.58 16.23
C ASN A 241 31.26 -6.56 17.41
N GLY A 242 31.35 -7.87 17.16
CA GLY A 242 31.11 -8.91 18.17
C GLY A 242 29.64 -9.22 18.47
N ASP A 243 28.70 -8.34 18.10
CA ASP A 243 27.26 -8.59 18.23
C ASP A 243 26.72 -9.23 16.93
N SER A 244 26.47 -10.54 16.99
CA SER A 244 25.97 -11.31 15.84
C SER A 244 24.68 -10.75 15.24
N GLY A 245 23.74 -10.27 16.06
CA GLY A 245 22.46 -9.73 15.62
C GLY A 245 22.64 -8.41 14.89
N GLU A 246 23.44 -7.52 15.47
CA GLU A 246 23.74 -6.23 14.87
C GLU A 246 24.52 -6.38 13.56
N ASN A 247 25.47 -7.33 13.51
CA ASN A 247 26.21 -7.68 12.30
C ASN A 247 25.30 -8.23 11.20
N LEU A 248 24.39 -9.15 11.54
CA LEU A 248 23.43 -9.70 10.60
C LEU A 248 22.49 -8.63 10.04
N LYS A 249 21.97 -7.77 10.91
CA LYS A 249 21.12 -6.64 10.52
C LYS A 249 21.87 -5.65 9.62
N ASN A 250 23.09 -5.25 9.99
CA ASN A 250 23.89 -4.29 9.22
C ASN A 250 24.26 -4.85 7.84
N TYR A 251 24.70 -6.10 7.76
CA TYR A 251 24.99 -6.75 6.48
C TYR A 251 23.74 -6.79 5.59
N THR A 252 22.61 -7.22 6.15
CA THR A 252 21.38 -7.40 5.39
C THR A 252 20.81 -6.06 4.91
N LEU A 253 20.77 -5.03 5.77
CA LEU A 253 20.26 -3.71 5.41
C LEU A 253 21.19 -2.95 4.47
N TYR A 254 22.50 -2.94 4.72
CA TYR A 254 23.42 -2.03 4.04
C TYR A 254 24.20 -2.65 2.89
N VAL A 255 24.52 -3.94 2.99
CA VAL A 255 25.24 -4.65 1.93
C VAL A 255 24.24 -5.27 0.96
N LEU A 256 23.28 -6.06 1.45
CA LEU A 256 22.31 -6.74 0.60
C LEU A 256 21.12 -5.85 0.19
N ARG A 257 20.93 -4.71 0.86
CA ARG A 257 19.82 -3.77 0.63
C ARG A 257 18.44 -4.43 0.78
N LYS A 258 18.29 -5.26 1.80
CA LYS A 258 17.05 -5.98 2.15
C LYS A 258 16.49 -5.44 3.46
N ARG A 259 15.17 -5.21 3.52
CA ARG A 259 14.47 -4.67 4.70
C ARG A 259 13.96 -5.75 5.64
N PHE A 260 13.69 -6.94 5.13
CA PHE A 260 13.12 -8.03 5.89
C PHE A 260 14.07 -9.23 5.89
N LEU A 261 14.05 -9.95 7.00
CA LEU A 261 14.76 -11.21 7.16
C LEU A 261 13.77 -12.30 7.53
N ARG A 262 13.68 -13.36 6.71
CA ARG A 262 12.97 -14.59 7.04
C ARG A 262 13.90 -15.46 7.86
N VAL A 263 13.60 -15.64 9.14
CA VAL A 263 14.41 -16.47 10.05
C VAL A 263 14.08 -17.94 9.87
N ASN A 264 12.80 -18.24 9.79
CA ASN A 264 12.23 -19.54 9.42
C ASN A 264 10.82 -19.31 8.86
N ASP A 265 10.07 -20.39 8.62
CA ASP A 265 8.72 -20.30 8.03
C ASP A 265 7.71 -19.57 8.93
N SER A 266 7.97 -19.50 10.24
CA SER A 266 7.10 -18.90 11.25
C SER A 266 7.57 -17.53 11.74
N ILE A 267 8.80 -17.09 11.46
CA ILE A 267 9.38 -15.87 12.03
C ILE A 267 10.03 -15.01 10.96
N TYR A 268 9.63 -13.75 10.94
CA TYR A 268 10.17 -12.68 10.12
C TYR A 268 10.64 -11.53 11.02
N VAL A 269 11.67 -10.83 10.58
CA VAL A 269 12.17 -9.61 11.24
C VAL A 269 12.13 -8.47 10.23
N ALA A 270 11.40 -7.41 10.54
CA ALA A 270 11.55 -6.13 9.85
C ALA A 270 12.77 -5.42 10.46
N LEU A 271 13.87 -5.37 9.71
CA LEU A 271 15.16 -4.95 10.20
C LEU A 271 15.18 -3.44 10.44
N GLY A 272 15.66 -3.03 11.61
CA GLY A 272 15.71 -1.63 12.01
C GLY A 272 16.81 -1.38 13.04
N HIS A 273 17.18 -0.12 13.19
CA HIS A 273 18.07 0.28 14.27
C HIS A 273 17.34 0.23 15.60
N ARG A 274 18.06 -0.15 16.64
CA ARG A 274 17.61 0.06 18.02
C ARG A 274 17.28 1.54 18.19
N THR A 275 16.07 1.82 18.64
CA THR A 275 15.63 3.18 18.97
C THR A 275 16.27 3.61 20.28
N LYS A 276 16.61 4.90 20.40
CA LYS A 276 17.08 5.49 21.66
C LYS A 276 15.97 6.32 22.27
N ASN A 277 15.82 6.28 23.60
CA ASN A 277 14.76 7.02 24.31
C ASN A 277 13.36 6.66 23.75
N ASP A 278 12.51 7.66 23.52
CA ASP A 278 11.17 7.53 22.95
C ASP A 278 11.14 7.63 21.40
N GLU A 279 12.29 7.44 20.75
CA GLU A 279 12.35 7.37 19.28
C GLU A 279 11.46 6.24 18.76
N ARG A 280 10.80 6.53 17.64
CA ARG A 280 9.78 5.69 17.04
C ARG A 280 10.03 5.55 15.56
N VAL A 281 9.91 4.33 15.05
CA VAL A 281 10.13 4.02 13.64
C VAL A 281 8.87 3.48 12.99
N ILE A 282 8.69 3.81 11.71
CA ILE A 282 7.68 3.21 10.85
C ILE A 282 8.40 2.32 9.85
N PHE A 283 7.94 1.09 9.70
CA PHE A 283 8.45 0.18 8.67
C PHE A 283 7.56 0.27 7.44
N GLU A 284 8.16 0.66 6.32
CA GLU A 284 7.47 0.64 5.04
C GLU A 284 7.06 -0.80 4.68
N GLY A 285 5.81 -0.97 4.23
CA GLY A 285 5.25 -2.28 3.93
C GLY A 285 4.63 -2.99 5.13
N LEU A 286 4.65 -2.42 6.33
CA LEU A 286 3.90 -2.92 7.49
C LEU A 286 2.63 -2.12 7.74
N THR A 287 1.55 -2.80 8.09
CA THR A 287 0.30 -2.17 8.50
C THR A 287 -0.30 -2.95 9.66
N VAL A 288 -0.49 -2.29 10.80
CA VAL A 288 -1.24 -2.87 11.92
C VAL A 288 -2.73 -2.89 11.53
N LEU A 289 -3.32 -4.07 11.54
CA LEU A 289 -4.72 -4.29 11.16
C LEU A 289 -5.65 -4.27 12.38
N GLU A 290 -5.19 -4.86 13.48
CA GLU A 290 -6.03 -5.20 14.63
C GLU A 290 -5.17 -5.43 15.87
N VAL A 291 -5.74 -5.21 17.06
CA VAL A 291 -5.14 -5.62 18.33
C VAL A 291 -5.97 -6.72 18.93
N LEU A 292 -5.29 -7.80 19.29
CA LEU A 292 -5.88 -8.97 19.88
C LEU A 292 -5.41 -9.11 21.32
N GLY A 293 -6.27 -9.66 22.17
CA GLY A 293 -5.91 -10.17 23.46
C GLY A 293 -5.07 -11.43 23.34
N PRO A 294 -4.47 -11.90 24.45
CA PRO A 294 -3.71 -13.14 24.45
C PRO A 294 -4.55 -14.34 23.99
N ASN A 295 -5.87 -14.30 24.08
CA ASN A 295 -6.74 -15.39 23.64
C ASN A 295 -7.19 -15.27 22.17
N GLY A 296 -6.74 -14.24 21.45
CA GLY A 296 -7.09 -14.00 20.04
C GLY A 296 -8.40 -13.24 19.85
N ASP A 297 -9.05 -12.81 20.94
CA ASP A 297 -10.18 -11.92 20.93
C ASP A 297 -9.77 -10.50 20.53
N SER A 298 -10.57 -9.82 19.71
CA SER A 298 -10.30 -8.42 19.34
C SER A 298 -10.45 -7.53 20.57
N LEU A 299 -9.47 -6.66 20.79
CA LEU A 299 -9.53 -5.62 21.82
C LEU A 299 -9.89 -4.29 21.18
N ASP A 300 -10.97 -3.68 21.66
CA ASP A 300 -11.27 -2.29 21.36
C ASP A 300 -10.44 -1.40 22.30
N LEU A 301 -9.54 -0.61 21.71
CA LEU A 301 -8.63 0.26 22.46
C LEU A 301 -8.98 1.75 22.33
N TYR A 302 -10.21 2.04 21.87
CA TYR A 302 -10.77 3.38 21.69
C TYR A 302 -11.80 3.74 22.77
#